data_AF-A0A2S1JLU6-F1
#
_entry.id   AF-A0A2S1JLU6-F1
#
_cell.length_a   1.000
_cell.length_b   1.000
_cell.length_c   1.000
_cell.angle_alpha   90.00
_cell.angle_beta   90.00
_cell.angle_gamma   90.00
#
_symmetry.space_group_name_H-M   'P 1'
#
loop_
_entity.id
_entity.type
_entity.pdbx_description
1 polymer ?
#
loop_
_entity_poly.entity_id
_entity_poly.type
_entity_poly.pdbx_seq_one_letter_code
_entity_poly.pdbx_strand_id
1 'polypeptide(L)'
;MKKIFFILVVFVAVAIIGLYGLDRYQKNAERQREQVAYLLASCVNQGILTLFRLQANDWKARPDYYIEEENRLGAAVKVLPDEILEGEPFETWKHAIKICDKLTRNSNLQHVTIFRPLGDFSAEEISNIYTLKDRGALRKREKTIHALHESAEAADRYMSDLRRDINTQLRAFRFSDKERESVLQAISSQVLDNYQQGNFSKKQADTYLERVSLFYRTMVENPKSYSIRSGSLFFYSSELKQKVEGLYGAVIQGEGPFYANFKQILVQKQIQSSNY
;
A
#
# COMPACT_ATOMS: atom_id res chain seq x y z
N MET A 1 71.98 20.96 -2.29
CA MET A 1 70.76 21.72 -1.95
C MET A 1 69.64 21.65 -3.02
N LYS A 2 69.90 21.87 -4.32
CA LYS A 2 68.85 21.81 -5.38
C LYS A 2 68.08 20.47 -5.49
N LYS A 3 68.75 19.33 -5.32
CA LYS A 3 68.10 17.99 -5.38
C LYS A 3 67.11 17.74 -4.24
N ILE A 4 67.41 18.23 -3.03
CA ILE A 4 66.52 18.08 -1.87
C ILE A 4 65.28 18.96 -2.03
N PHE A 5 65.45 20.17 -2.56
CA PHE A 5 64.34 21.07 -2.86
C PHE A 5 63.41 20.48 -3.95
N PHE A 6 63.98 19.85 -4.98
CA PHE A 6 63.19 19.19 -6.04
C PHE A 6 62.37 18.02 -5.50
N ILE A 7 62.96 17.18 -4.64
CA ILE A 7 62.23 16.07 -3.99
C ILE A 7 61.11 16.59 -3.11
N LEU A 8 61.35 17.67 -2.36
CA LEU A 8 60.36 18.27 -1.46
C LEU A 8 59.18 18.88 -2.24
N VAL A 9 59.45 19.56 -3.37
CA VAL A 9 58.40 20.08 -4.26
C VAL A 9 57.57 18.95 -4.88
N VAL A 10 58.20 17.86 -5.33
CA VAL A 10 57.47 16.70 -5.86
C VAL A 10 56.61 16.04 -4.78
N PHE A 11 57.13 15.91 -3.55
CA PHE A 11 56.38 15.32 -2.45
C PHE A 11 55.15 16.17 -2.07
N VAL A 12 55.31 17.50 -2.04
CA VAL A 12 54.20 18.44 -1.81
C VAL A 12 53.19 18.38 -2.96
N ALA A 13 53.63 18.30 -4.22
CA ALA A 13 52.72 18.17 -5.37
C ALA A 13 51.93 16.86 -5.33
N VAL A 14 52.56 15.72 -5.01
CA VAL A 14 51.90 14.42 -4.86
C VAL A 14 50.92 14.44 -3.68
N ALA A 15 51.28 15.07 -2.56
CA ALA A 15 50.39 15.21 -1.41
C ALA A 15 49.14 16.05 -1.75
N ILE A 16 49.30 17.17 -2.47
CA ILE A 16 48.18 18.02 -2.90
C ILE A 16 47.27 17.27 -3.88
N ILE A 17 47.84 16.58 -4.88
CA ILE A 17 47.06 15.77 -5.84
C ILE A 17 46.34 14.62 -5.13
N GLY A 18 46.99 13.96 -4.17
CA GLY A 18 46.40 12.89 -3.36
C GLY A 18 45.24 13.38 -2.51
N LEU A 19 45.39 14.53 -1.83
CA LEU A 19 44.32 15.16 -1.04
C LEU A 19 43.14 15.60 -1.91
N TYR A 20 43.42 16.21 -3.07
CA TYR A 20 42.38 16.62 -4.01
C TYR A 20 41.63 15.43 -4.61
N GLY A 21 42.35 14.35 -4.97
CA GLY A 21 41.76 13.11 -5.43
C GLY A 21 40.87 12.44 -4.37
N LEU A 22 41.31 12.46 -3.10
CA LEU A 22 40.57 11.91 -1.98
C LEU A 22 39.29 12.71 -1.67
N ASP A 23 39.35 14.05 -1.67
CA ASP A 23 38.19 14.93 -1.50
C ASP A 23 37.15 14.71 -2.61
N ARG A 24 37.61 14.66 -3.87
CA ARG A 24 36.72 14.42 -5.02
C ARG A 24 36.09 13.03 -4.97
N TYR A 25 36.83 12.01 -4.56
CA TYR A 25 36.30 10.67 -4.37
C TYR A 25 35.23 10.61 -3.27
N GLN A 26 35.47 11.28 -2.14
CA GLN A 26 34.51 11.38 -1.05
C GLN A 26 33.22 12.07 -1.49
N LYS A 27 33.32 13.22 -2.16
CA LYS A 27 32.16 13.96 -2.69
C LYS A 27 31.37 13.15 -3.70
N ASN A 28 32.04 12.44 -4.61
CA ASN A 28 31.36 11.56 -5.57
C ASN A 28 30.63 10.42 -4.87
N ALA A 29 31.26 9.78 -3.87
CA ALA A 29 30.64 8.71 -3.11
C ALA A 29 29.44 9.21 -2.28
N GLU A 30 29.50 10.42 -1.73
CA GLU A 30 28.37 11.06 -1.04
C GLU A 30 27.20 11.32 -1.99
N ARG A 31 27.46 11.96 -3.14
CA ARG A 31 26.44 12.22 -4.16
C ARG A 31 25.78 10.94 -4.66
N GLN A 32 26.56 9.89 -4.90
CA GLN A 32 26.05 8.58 -5.30
C GLN A 32 25.15 7.94 -4.23
N ARG A 33 25.49 8.08 -2.95
CA ARG A 33 24.66 7.59 -1.84
C ARG A 33 23.36 8.37 -1.74
N GLU A 34 23.42 9.70 -1.85
CA GLU A 34 22.25 10.57 -1.82
C GLU A 34 21.27 10.23 -2.95
N GLN A 35 21.78 10.04 -4.17
CA GLN A 35 20.97 9.64 -5.33
C GLN A 35 20.28 8.28 -5.12
N VAL A 36 21.01 7.28 -4.60
CA VAL A 36 20.43 5.96 -4.28
C VAL A 36 19.36 6.07 -3.19
N ALA A 37 19.64 6.82 -2.13
CA ALA A 37 18.70 7.04 -1.04
C ALA A 37 17.43 7.77 -1.53
N TYR A 38 17.59 8.78 -2.37
CA TYR A 38 16.49 9.55 -2.95
C TYR A 38 15.64 8.75 -3.94
N LEU A 39 16.25 7.88 -4.76
CA LEU A 39 15.51 6.95 -5.62
C LEU A 39 14.62 6.04 -4.79
N LEU A 40 15.16 5.43 -3.73
CA LEU A 40 14.42 4.50 -2.88
C LEU A 40 13.35 5.20 -2.04
N ALA A 41 13.60 6.42 -1.57
CA ALA A 41 12.57 7.24 -0.96
C ALA A 41 11.44 7.56 -1.95
N SER A 42 11.78 8.00 -3.16
CA SER A 42 10.82 8.32 -4.22
C SER A 42 9.93 7.13 -4.57
N CYS A 43 10.48 5.92 -4.68
CA CYS A 43 9.68 4.74 -5.02
C CYS A 43 8.69 4.35 -3.91
N VAL A 44 9.13 4.40 -2.65
CA VAL A 44 8.25 4.15 -1.50
C VAL A 44 7.14 5.21 -1.45
N ASN A 45 7.48 6.47 -1.73
CA ASN A 45 6.50 7.55 -1.79
C ASN A 45 5.46 7.32 -2.89
N GLN A 46 5.86 6.87 -4.09
CA GLN A 46 4.89 6.53 -5.15
C GLN A 46 3.92 5.42 -4.72
N GLY A 47 4.42 4.38 -4.01
CA GLY A 47 3.56 3.34 -3.43
C GLY A 47 2.54 3.91 -2.44
N ILE A 48 2.95 4.81 -1.55
CA ILE A 48 2.04 5.48 -0.60
C ILE A 48 1.05 6.41 -1.31
N LEU A 49 1.47 7.19 -2.31
CA LEU A 49 0.57 8.04 -3.09
C LEU A 49 -0.50 7.22 -3.82
N THR A 50 -0.14 6.03 -4.30
CA THR A 50 -1.07 5.08 -4.91
C THR A 50 -2.10 4.60 -3.90
N LEU A 51 -1.69 4.26 -2.67
CA LEU A 51 -2.61 3.95 -1.57
C LEU A 51 -3.63 5.07 -1.34
N PHE A 52 -3.20 6.33 -1.29
CA PHE A 52 -4.12 7.46 -1.07
C PHE A 52 -5.18 7.58 -2.16
N ARG A 53 -4.82 7.36 -3.42
CA ARG A 53 -5.78 7.37 -4.53
C ARG A 53 -6.78 6.22 -4.41
N LEU A 54 -6.31 5.03 -4.03
CA LEU A 54 -7.17 3.87 -3.79
C LEU A 54 -8.12 4.09 -2.61
N GLN A 55 -7.64 4.66 -1.51
CA GLN A 55 -8.48 5.07 -0.37
C GLN A 55 -9.55 6.10 -0.79
N ALA A 56 -9.22 7.02 -1.70
CA ALA A 56 -10.16 8.04 -2.15
C ALA A 56 -11.26 7.50 -3.07
N ASN A 57 -11.06 6.32 -3.68
CA ASN A 57 -11.95 5.74 -4.68
C ASN A 57 -13.40 5.57 -4.18
N ASP A 58 -14.33 5.65 -5.13
CA ASP A 58 -15.69 5.15 -4.96
C ASP A 58 -15.75 3.74 -5.56
N TRP A 59 -15.67 2.73 -4.69
CA TRP A 59 -15.64 1.32 -5.08
C TRP A 59 -16.93 0.85 -5.74
N LYS A 60 -18.06 1.52 -5.54
CA LYS A 60 -19.30 1.21 -6.25
C LYS A 60 -19.27 1.75 -7.67
N ALA A 61 -18.74 2.96 -7.87
CA ALA A 61 -18.64 3.58 -9.19
C ALA A 61 -17.50 2.99 -10.03
N ARG A 62 -16.40 2.58 -9.38
CA ARG A 62 -15.16 2.13 -10.04
C ARG A 62 -14.56 0.90 -9.33
N PRO A 63 -15.17 -0.29 -9.43
CA PRO A 63 -14.71 -1.50 -8.73
C PRO A 63 -13.32 -1.96 -9.16
N ASP A 64 -12.96 -1.78 -10.44
CA ASP A 64 -11.68 -2.24 -11.01
C ASP A 64 -10.56 -1.18 -10.95
N TYR A 65 -10.73 -0.10 -10.19
CA TYR A 65 -9.78 1.02 -10.16
C TYR A 65 -8.37 0.62 -9.70
N TYR A 66 -8.26 -0.46 -8.92
CA TYR A 66 -6.97 -0.99 -8.47
C TYR A 66 -6.06 -1.41 -9.64
N ILE A 67 -6.63 -1.87 -10.76
CA ILE A 67 -5.88 -2.28 -11.96
C ILE A 67 -5.25 -1.05 -12.62
N GLU A 68 -5.99 0.07 -12.67
CA GLU A 68 -5.47 1.31 -13.24
C GLU A 68 -4.30 1.85 -12.41
N GLU A 69 -4.46 1.88 -11.09
CA GLU A 69 -3.43 2.37 -10.19
C GLU A 69 -2.19 1.45 -10.13
N GLU A 70 -2.35 0.14 -10.27
CA GLU A 70 -1.20 -0.79 -10.42
C GLU A 70 -0.35 -0.43 -11.65
N ASN A 71 -0.99 -0.22 -12.80
CA ASN A 71 -0.32 0.18 -14.04
C ASN A 71 0.33 1.56 -13.91
N ARG A 72 -0.37 2.50 -13.27
CA ARG A 72 0.13 3.86 -13.05
C ARG A 72 1.34 3.87 -12.13
N LEU A 73 1.33 3.09 -11.05
CA LEU A 73 2.47 2.96 -10.15
C LEU A 73 3.68 2.36 -10.89
N GLY A 74 3.46 1.29 -11.64
CA GLY A 74 4.52 0.67 -12.45
C GLY A 74 5.15 1.65 -13.45
N ALA A 75 4.33 2.43 -14.16
CA ALA A 75 4.81 3.44 -15.09
C ALA A 75 5.57 4.59 -14.40
N ALA A 76 5.01 5.11 -13.29
CA ALA A 76 5.62 6.20 -12.53
C ALA A 76 6.97 5.80 -11.93
N VAL A 77 7.10 4.56 -11.45
CA VAL A 77 8.37 4.08 -10.87
C VAL A 77 9.41 3.79 -11.94
N LYS A 78 9.00 3.30 -13.12
CA LYS A 78 9.91 2.94 -14.21
C LYS A 78 10.75 4.12 -14.72
N VAL A 79 10.24 5.34 -14.64
CA VAL A 79 10.95 6.55 -15.10
C VAL A 79 11.88 7.16 -14.04
N LEU A 80 11.68 6.83 -12.75
CA LEU A 80 12.46 7.43 -11.65
C LEU A 80 13.98 7.26 -11.80
N PRO A 81 14.53 6.11 -12.24
CA PRO A 81 15.97 5.97 -12.40
C PRO A 81 16.55 6.99 -13.39
N ASP A 82 15.85 7.23 -14.51
CA ASP A 82 16.30 8.15 -15.55
C ASP A 82 16.19 9.62 -15.12
N GLU A 83 15.24 9.94 -14.23
CA GLU A 83 15.05 11.30 -13.69
C GLU A 83 16.01 11.66 -12.55
N ILE A 84 16.43 10.67 -11.76
CA ILE A 84 17.16 10.90 -10.49
C ILE A 84 18.66 10.61 -10.63
N LEU A 85 19.03 9.58 -11.40
CA LEU A 85 20.38 9.06 -11.38
C LEU A 85 21.22 9.70 -12.49
N GLU A 86 22.27 10.41 -12.08
CA GLU A 86 23.18 11.11 -12.98
C GLU A 86 24.54 10.39 -13.05
N GLY A 87 25.07 10.22 -14.26
CA GLY A 87 26.42 9.69 -14.49
C GLY A 87 26.45 8.21 -14.87
N GLU A 88 27.63 7.59 -14.71
CA GLU A 88 27.85 6.19 -15.10
C GLU A 88 27.29 5.20 -14.07
N PRO A 89 26.64 4.09 -14.51
CA PRO A 89 26.12 3.06 -13.63
C PRO A 89 27.18 2.42 -12.71
N PHE A 90 26.86 2.34 -11.42
CA PHE A 90 27.64 1.63 -10.41
C PHE A 90 26.81 0.52 -9.74
N GLU A 91 27.46 -0.40 -9.02
CA GLU A 91 26.79 -1.60 -8.50
C GLU A 91 25.65 -1.27 -7.52
N THR A 92 25.87 -0.33 -6.62
CA THR A 92 24.88 0.13 -5.64
C THR A 92 23.64 0.73 -6.32
N TRP A 93 23.80 1.44 -7.43
CA TRP A 93 22.70 1.92 -8.28
C TRP A 93 21.89 0.73 -8.82
N LYS A 94 22.52 -0.26 -9.46
CA LYS A 94 21.80 -1.43 -10.00
C LYS A 94 21.01 -2.17 -8.91
N HIS A 95 21.53 -2.22 -7.68
CA HIS A 95 20.80 -2.76 -6.54
C HIS A 95 19.60 -1.91 -6.16
N ALA A 96 19.75 -0.57 -6.12
CA ALA A 96 18.67 0.35 -5.82
C ALA A 96 17.49 0.22 -6.81
N ILE A 97 17.76 0.11 -8.12
CA ILE A 97 16.70 -0.15 -9.12
C ILE A 97 15.99 -1.47 -8.81
N LYS A 98 16.72 -2.56 -8.55
CA LYS A 98 16.10 -3.86 -8.25
C LYS A 98 15.26 -3.83 -6.98
N ILE A 99 15.67 -3.05 -5.98
CA ILE A 99 14.91 -2.86 -4.73
C ILE A 99 13.65 -2.07 -5.01
N CYS A 100 13.78 -0.97 -5.75
CA CYS A 100 12.69 -0.13 -6.22
C CYS A 100 11.61 -0.99 -6.91
N ASP A 101 12.00 -1.81 -7.89
CA ASP A 101 11.10 -2.75 -8.58
C ASP A 101 10.39 -3.72 -7.62
N LYS A 102 11.12 -4.28 -6.65
CA LYS A 102 10.55 -5.23 -5.67
C LYS A 102 9.59 -4.54 -4.71
N LEU A 103 9.93 -3.35 -4.21
CA LEU A 103 9.06 -2.57 -3.32
C LEU A 103 7.79 -2.14 -4.04
N THR A 104 7.88 -1.79 -5.32
CA THR A 104 6.71 -1.48 -6.16
C THR A 104 5.82 -2.69 -6.37
N ARG A 105 6.38 -3.86 -6.70
CA ARG A 105 5.60 -5.11 -6.80
C ARG A 105 4.92 -5.46 -5.49
N ASN A 106 5.63 -5.35 -4.37
CA ASN A 106 5.07 -5.62 -3.05
C ASN A 106 3.94 -4.64 -2.71
N SER A 107 4.11 -3.35 -3.03
CA SER A 107 3.07 -2.33 -2.85
C SER A 107 1.83 -2.68 -3.66
N ASN A 108 1.98 -3.03 -4.95
CA ASN A 108 0.87 -3.47 -5.79
C ASN A 108 0.16 -4.71 -5.23
N LEU A 109 0.91 -5.73 -4.78
CA LEU A 109 0.34 -6.92 -4.16
C LEU A 109 -0.47 -6.57 -2.90
N GLN A 110 0.05 -5.69 -2.05
CA GLN A 110 -0.65 -5.24 -0.86
C GLN A 110 -1.91 -4.43 -1.21
N HIS A 111 -1.82 -3.53 -2.18
CA HIS A 111 -2.96 -2.75 -2.69
C HIS A 111 -4.04 -3.65 -3.28
N VAL A 112 -3.69 -4.63 -4.11
CA VAL A 112 -4.63 -5.61 -4.65
C VAL A 112 -5.27 -6.42 -3.53
N THR A 113 -4.49 -6.89 -2.55
CA THR A 113 -5.00 -7.65 -1.40
C THR A 113 -6.05 -6.85 -0.61
N ILE A 114 -5.82 -5.55 -0.43
CA ILE A 114 -6.74 -4.68 0.29
C ILE A 114 -7.96 -4.34 -0.58
N PHE A 115 -7.78 -3.87 -1.81
CA PHE A 115 -8.83 -3.17 -2.53
C PHE A 115 -9.60 -3.99 -3.55
N ARG A 116 -9.01 -5.06 -4.12
CA ARG A 116 -9.76 -5.92 -5.05
C ARG A 116 -11.00 -6.54 -4.39
N PRO A 117 -10.92 -7.10 -3.16
CA PRO A 117 -12.10 -7.65 -2.50
C PRO A 117 -13.21 -6.60 -2.28
N LEU A 118 -12.87 -5.32 -2.11
CA LEU A 118 -13.85 -4.24 -2.01
C LEU A 118 -14.58 -4.00 -3.33
N GLY A 119 -13.86 -4.02 -4.46
CA GLY A 119 -14.46 -3.95 -5.79
C GLY A 119 -15.33 -5.17 -6.12
N ASP A 120 -14.86 -6.37 -5.78
CA ASP A 120 -15.63 -7.60 -5.95
C ASP A 120 -16.91 -7.59 -5.08
N PHE A 121 -16.85 -6.96 -3.91
CA PHE A 121 -17.97 -6.86 -2.98
C PHE A 121 -18.99 -5.78 -3.36
N SER A 122 -18.54 -4.69 -3.98
CA SER A 122 -19.41 -3.61 -4.46
C SER A 122 -20.17 -3.97 -5.73
N ALA A 123 -19.77 -5.05 -6.42
CA ALA A 123 -20.43 -5.56 -7.62
C ALA A 123 -21.88 -6.00 -7.34
N GLU A 124 -22.77 -5.71 -8.29
CA GLU A 124 -24.22 -5.96 -8.21
C GLU A 124 -24.57 -7.44 -7.95
N GLU A 125 -23.70 -8.36 -8.34
CA GLU A 125 -23.88 -9.80 -8.13
C GLU A 125 -23.99 -10.19 -6.65
N ILE A 126 -23.34 -9.43 -5.76
CA ILE A 126 -23.35 -9.71 -4.32
C ILE A 126 -24.73 -9.41 -3.73
N SER A 127 -25.32 -8.27 -4.09
CA SER A 127 -26.62 -7.81 -3.60
C SER A 127 -27.82 -8.39 -4.37
N ASN A 128 -27.58 -9.20 -5.40
CA ASN A 128 -28.65 -9.78 -6.22
C ASN A 128 -29.62 -10.66 -5.40
N ILE A 129 -30.83 -10.15 -5.19
CA ILE A 129 -31.88 -10.80 -4.40
C ILE A 129 -32.34 -12.14 -5.00
N TYR A 130 -32.25 -12.31 -6.32
CA TYR A 130 -32.72 -13.52 -7.00
C TYR A 130 -31.85 -14.74 -6.69
N THR A 131 -30.63 -14.54 -6.22
CA THR A 131 -29.70 -15.61 -5.85
C THR A 131 -29.66 -15.87 -4.35
N LEU A 132 -30.59 -15.31 -3.55
CA LEU A 132 -30.64 -15.49 -2.09
C LEU A 132 -30.97 -16.93 -1.64
N LYS A 133 -31.55 -17.75 -2.52
CA LYS A 133 -31.80 -19.19 -2.26
C LYS A 133 -30.69 -20.10 -2.80
N ASP A 134 -29.79 -19.56 -3.59
CA ASP A 134 -28.77 -20.34 -4.28
C ASP A 134 -27.55 -20.58 -3.36
N ARG A 135 -27.27 -21.86 -3.10
CA ARG A 135 -26.10 -22.29 -2.32
C ARG A 135 -24.78 -22.02 -3.06
N GLY A 136 -24.77 -22.04 -4.38
CA GLY A 136 -23.61 -21.68 -5.19
C GLY A 136 -23.26 -20.20 -5.01
N ALA A 137 -24.26 -19.33 -5.15
CA ALA A 137 -24.12 -17.91 -4.86
C ALA A 137 -23.70 -17.63 -3.40
N LEU A 138 -24.22 -18.38 -2.41
CA LEU A 138 -23.77 -18.26 -1.02
C LEU A 138 -22.27 -18.52 -0.88
N ARG A 139 -21.76 -19.62 -1.46
CA ARG A 139 -20.33 -19.95 -1.41
C ARG A 139 -19.47 -18.84 -2.02
N LYS A 140 -19.92 -18.24 -3.13
CA LYS A 140 -19.22 -17.10 -3.76
C LYS A 140 -19.18 -15.91 -2.80
N ARG A 141 -20.31 -15.54 -2.19
CA ARG A 141 -20.39 -14.45 -1.21
C ARG A 141 -19.52 -14.71 0.02
N GLU A 142 -19.55 -15.91 0.58
CA GLU A 142 -18.71 -16.31 1.71
C GLU A 142 -17.22 -16.21 1.37
N LYS A 143 -16.82 -16.60 0.16
CA LYS A 143 -15.45 -16.43 -0.32
C LYS A 143 -15.05 -14.95 -0.41
N THR A 144 -15.91 -14.10 -0.95
CA THR A 144 -15.66 -12.64 -1.01
C THR A 144 -15.58 -12.04 0.39
N ILE A 145 -16.48 -12.43 1.31
CA ILE A 145 -16.46 -11.99 2.71
C ILE A 145 -15.17 -12.43 3.41
N HIS A 146 -14.72 -13.67 3.18
CA HIS A 146 -13.44 -14.14 3.71
C HIS A 146 -12.26 -13.32 3.19
N ALA A 147 -12.22 -13.04 1.89
CA ALA A 147 -11.19 -12.16 1.30
C ALA A 147 -11.26 -10.72 1.86
N LEU A 148 -12.43 -10.23 2.25
CA LEU A 148 -12.58 -8.93 2.92
C LEU A 148 -12.03 -8.93 4.36
N HIS A 149 -12.09 -10.06 5.07
CA HIS A 149 -11.40 -10.18 6.36
C HIS A 149 -9.88 -10.13 6.20
N GLU A 150 -9.34 -10.80 5.17
CA GLU A 150 -7.91 -10.71 4.83
C GLU A 150 -7.51 -9.29 4.40
N SER A 151 -8.35 -8.64 3.60
CA SER A 151 -8.20 -7.23 3.22
C SER A 151 -8.16 -6.31 4.45
N ALA A 152 -9.08 -6.50 5.40
CA ALA A 152 -9.13 -5.71 6.62
C ALA A 152 -7.87 -5.91 7.49
N GLU A 153 -7.34 -7.13 7.54
CA GLU A 153 -6.07 -7.41 8.23
C GLU A 153 -4.86 -6.79 7.52
N ALA A 154 -4.80 -6.84 6.19
CA ALA A 154 -3.75 -6.20 5.40
C ALA A 154 -3.78 -4.67 5.55
N ALA A 155 -4.97 -4.08 5.60
CA ALA A 155 -5.16 -2.66 5.85
C ALA A 155 -4.68 -2.27 7.27
N ASP A 156 -5.07 -3.02 8.29
CA ASP A 156 -4.67 -2.78 9.68
C ASP A 156 -3.15 -2.83 9.89
N ARG A 157 -2.46 -3.73 9.16
CA ARG A 157 -1.01 -3.89 9.24
C ARG A 157 -0.22 -3.08 8.22
N TYR A 158 -0.86 -2.25 7.40
CA TYR A 158 -0.25 -1.67 6.20
C TYR A 158 1.16 -1.08 6.44
N MET A 159 1.27 -0.17 7.42
CA MET A 159 2.54 0.51 7.72
C MET A 159 3.60 -0.41 8.32
N SER A 160 3.20 -1.42 9.11
CA SER A 160 4.16 -2.36 9.68
C SER A 160 4.71 -3.31 8.62
N ASP A 161 3.85 -3.77 7.71
CA ASP A 161 4.23 -4.59 6.56
C ASP A 161 5.14 -3.80 5.59
N LEU A 162 4.82 -2.54 5.28
CA LEU A 162 5.68 -1.69 4.44
C LEU A 162 7.09 -1.50 5.04
N ARG A 163 7.17 -1.20 6.35
CA ARG A 163 8.46 -1.07 7.05
C ARG A 163 9.24 -2.39 7.05
N ARG A 164 8.56 -3.52 7.23
CA ARG A 164 9.19 -4.84 7.15
C ARG A 164 9.74 -5.13 5.76
N ASP A 165 8.98 -4.80 4.72
CA ASP A 165 9.38 -5.00 3.34
C ASP A 165 10.60 -4.17 2.97
N ILE A 166 10.61 -2.86 3.31
CA ILE A 166 11.78 -1.98 3.15
C ILE A 166 13.01 -2.60 3.81
N ASN A 167 12.91 -2.97 5.09
CA ASN A 167 14.03 -3.56 5.83
C ASN A 167 14.50 -4.89 5.22
N THR A 168 13.57 -5.72 4.77
CA THR A 168 13.88 -7.02 4.15
C THR A 168 14.62 -6.83 2.84
N GLN A 169 14.16 -5.90 1.98
CA GLN A 169 14.86 -5.61 0.73
C GLN A 169 16.25 -5.01 1.00
N LEU A 170 16.38 -4.02 1.89
CA LEU A 170 17.68 -3.42 2.16
C LEU A 170 18.69 -4.40 2.79
N ARG A 171 18.23 -5.42 3.52
CA ARG A 171 19.11 -6.49 4.05
C ARG A 171 19.49 -7.53 2.99
N ALA A 172 18.61 -7.80 2.03
CA ALA A 172 18.85 -8.79 0.98
C ALA A 172 19.94 -8.34 -0.01
N PHE A 173 20.12 -7.03 -0.19
CA PHE A 173 21.16 -6.47 -1.05
C PHE A 173 22.38 -6.03 -0.20
N ARG A 174 23.58 -6.26 -0.73
CA ARG A 174 24.86 -6.05 -0.03
C ARG A 174 25.27 -4.56 0.07
N PHE A 175 24.40 -3.70 0.57
CA PHE A 175 24.80 -2.35 0.97
C PHE A 175 25.79 -2.43 2.13
N SER A 176 26.74 -1.50 2.19
CA SER A 176 27.50 -1.25 3.41
C SER A 176 26.55 -0.76 4.52
N ASP A 177 26.93 -0.93 5.79
CA ASP A 177 26.09 -0.49 6.91
C ASP A 177 25.79 1.02 6.84
N LYS A 178 26.77 1.83 6.43
CA LYS A 178 26.63 3.28 6.24
C LYS A 178 25.63 3.64 5.12
N GLU A 179 25.64 2.90 4.01
CA GLU A 179 24.67 3.10 2.93
C GLU A 179 23.26 2.72 3.37
N ARG A 180 23.13 1.58 4.04
CA ARG A 180 21.82 1.11 4.55
C ARG A 180 21.23 2.11 5.53
N GLU A 181 22.03 2.64 6.45
CA GLU A 181 21.61 3.66 7.42
C GLU A 181 21.15 4.95 6.71
N SER A 182 21.94 5.44 5.74
CA SER A 182 21.60 6.62 4.95
C SER A 182 20.29 6.44 4.17
N VAL A 183 20.09 5.28 3.54
CA VAL A 183 18.85 4.96 2.82
C VAL A 183 17.65 4.88 3.76
N LEU A 184 17.79 4.20 4.91
CA LEU A 184 16.73 4.11 5.92
C LEU A 184 16.36 5.48 6.46
N GLN A 185 17.35 6.33 6.74
CA GLN A 185 17.12 7.69 7.20
C GLN A 185 16.39 8.52 6.15
N ALA A 186 16.79 8.43 4.88
CA ALA A 186 16.12 9.15 3.80
C ALA A 186 14.66 8.70 3.63
N ILE A 187 14.40 7.38 3.58
CA ILE A 187 13.05 6.84 3.50
C ILE A 187 12.21 7.26 4.73
N SER A 188 12.77 7.23 5.93
CA SER A 188 12.07 7.69 7.13
C SER A 188 11.71 9.16 7.04
N SER A 189 12.72 10.03 6.98
CA SER A 189 12.56 11.49 7.12
C SER A 189 11.86 12.14 5.94
N GLN A 190 12.08 11.65 4.72
CA GLN A 190 11.47 12.23 3.52
C GLN A 190 10.08 11.65 3.24
N VAL A 191 9.79 10.45 3.73
CA VAL A 191 8.55 9.73 3.39
C VAL A 191 7.80 9.30 4.64
N LEU A 192 8.27 8.28 5.35
CA LEU A 192 7.46 7.61 6.38
C LEU A 192 7.08 8.52 7.55
N ASP A 193 7.91 9.50 7.90
CA ASP A 193 7.65 10.42 9.00
C ASP A 193 6.52 11.41 8.69
N ASN A 194 6.22 11.63 7.40
CA ASN A 194 5.11 12.46 6.93
C ASN A 194 3.76 11.74 6.99
N TYR A 195 3.74 10.44 7.27
CA TYR A 195 2.52 9.62 7.29
C TYR A 195 2.33 8.91 8.62
N GLN A 196 1.08 8.61 8.96
CA GLN A 196 0.73 7.78 10.10
C GLN A 196 -0.47 6.90 9.77
N GLN A 197 -0.59 5.81 10.50
CA GLN A 197 -1.79 4.97 10.47
C GLN A 197 -3.02 5.84 10.79
N GLY A 198 -4.05 5.75 9.96
CA GLY A 198 -5.30 6.45 10.19
C GLY A 198 -6.21 5.70 11.15
N ASN A 199 -7.48 6.10 11.18
CA ASN A 199 -8.47 5.54 12.10
C ASN A 199 -9.17 4.28 11.57
N PHE A 200 -8.58 3.60 10.57
CA PHE A 200 -9.08 2.32 10.11
C PHE A 200 -9.24 1.34 11.28
N SER A 201 -10.41 0.71 11.35
CA SER A 201 -10.73 -0.28 12.37
C SER A 201 -11.06 -1.63 11.74
N LYS A 202 -10.15 -2.60 11.88
CA LYS A 202 -10.41 -4.00 11.49
C LYS A 202 -11.69 -4.53 12.15
N LYS A 203 -11.86 -4.28 13.46
CA LYS A 203 -13.03 -4.72 14.22
C LYS A 203 -14.36 -4.21 13.63
N GLN A 204 -14.41 -2.95 13.19
CA GLN A 204 -15.62 -2.40 12.57
C GLN A 204 -15.90 -3.08 11.23
N ALA A 205 -14.87 -3.32 10.40
CA ALA A 205 -15.00 -4.07 9.17
C ALA A 205 -15.53 -5.50 9.45
N ASP A 206 -14.90 -6.23 10.37
CA ASP A 206 -15.29 -7.60 10.73
C ASP A 206 -16.75 -7.66 11.22
N THR A 207 -17.15 -6.73 12.10
CA THR A 207 -18.53 -6.67 12.62
C THR A 207 -19.55 -6.48 11.50
N TYR A 208 -19.23 -5.67 10.48
CA TYR A 208 -20.09 -5.48 9.33
C TYR A 208 -20.18 -6.76 8.48
N LEU A 209 -19.04 -7.37 8.19
CA LEU A 209 -18.95 -8.60 7.39
C LEU A 209 -19.68 -9.78 8.04
N GLU A 210 -19.62 -9.90 9.37
CA GLU A 210 -20.40 -10.88 10.13
C GLU A 210 -21.91 -10.68 9.95
N ARG A 211 -22.40 -9.43 9.98
CA ARG A 211 -23.83 -9.13 9.76
C ARG A 211 -24.27 -9.50 8.35
N VAL A 212 -23.45 -9.17 7.35
CA VAL A 212 -23.69 -9.51 5.94
C VAL A 212 -23.72 -11.02 5.75
N SER A 213 -22.75 -11.74 6.33
CA SER A 213 -22.69 -13.21 6.30
C SER A 213 -23.93 -13.83 6.94
N LEU A 214 -24.31 -13.36 8.13
CA LEU A 214 -25.50 -13.85 8.84
C LEU A 214 -26.80 -13.60 8.06
N PHE A 215 -26.92 -12.45 7.39
CA PHE A 215 -28.04 -12.15 6.50
C PHE A 215 -28.15 -13.18 5.37
N TYR A 216 -27.09 -13.37 4.58
CA TYR A 216 -27.14 -14.31 3.45
C TYR A 216 -27.36 -15.75 3.89
N ARG A 217 -26.71 -16.17 4.98
CA ARG A 217 -26.91 -17.50 5.56
C ARG A 217 -28.35 -17.71 6.00
N THR A 218 -28.95 -16.74 6.68
CA THR A 218 -30.36 -16.79 7.11
C THR A 218 -31.29 -16.96 5.90
N MET A 219 -31.03 -16.26 4.80
CA MET A 219 -31.83 -16.36 3.57
C MET A 219 -31.70 -17.73 2.88
N VAL A 220 -30.53 -18.36 2.90
CA VAL A 220 -30.31 -19.66 2.25
C VAL A 220 -30.81 -20.82 3.10
N GLU A 221 -30.73 -20.71 4.42
CA GLU A 221 -31.19 -21.75 5.36
C GLU A 221 -32.72 -21.82 5.46
N ASN A 222 -33.44 -20.77 5.05
CA ASN A 222 -34.90 -20.67 5.14
C ASN A 222 -35.61 -20.54 3.77
N PRO A 223 -35.29 -21.37 2.75
CA PRO A 223 -35.71 -21.11 1.37
C PRO A 223 -37.21 -21.30 1.13
N LYS A 224 -37.93 -22.00 2.03
CA LYS A 224 -39.38 -22.20 1.95
C LYS A 224 -40.19 -21.11 2.66
N SER A 225 -39.54 -20.32 3.49
CA SER A 225 -40.19 -19.35 4.38
C SER A 225 -40.32 -17.95 3.77
N TYR A 226 -39.88 -17.78 2.53
CA TYR A 226 -40.09 -16.57 1.74
C TYR A 226 -40.16 -16.85 0.23
N SER A 227 -40.66 -15.89 -0.53
CA SER A 227 -40.64 -15.85 -1.99
C SER A 227 -40.18 -14.48 -2.47
N ILE A 228 -39.70 -14.39 -3.70
CA ILE A 228 -39.36 -13.13 -4.35
C ILE A 228 -40.50 -12.81 -5.32
N ARG A 229 -41.16 -11.66 -5.14
CA ARG A 229 -42.30 -11.23 -5.95
C ARG A 229 -42.03 -9.80 -6.44
N SER A 230 -41.97 -9.60 -7.75
CA SER A 230 -41.73 -8.28 -8.36
C SER A 230 -40.51 -7.55 -7.76
N GLY A 231 -39.41 -8.28 -7.53
CA GLY A 231 -38.19 -7.72 -6.94
C GLY A 231 -38.25 -7.47 -5.43
N SER A 232 -39.29 -7.91 -4.73
CA SER A 232 -39.44 -7.75 -3.28
C SER A 232 -39.50 -9.09 -2.55
N LEU A 233 -39.00 -9.13 -1.31
CA LEU A 233 -39.08 -10.30 -0.45
C LEU A 233 -40.46 -10.39 0.22
N PHE A 234 -41.15 -11.51 0.03
CA PHE A 234 -42.41 -11.82 0.70
C PHE A 234 -42.22 -13.00 1.66
N PHE A 235 -42.46 -12.79 2.95
CA PHE A 235 -42.24 -13.79 4.00
C PHE A 235 -43.54 -14.50 4.40
N TYR A 236 -43.45 -15.82 4.56
CA TYR A 236 -44.55 -16.65 5.07
C TYR A 236 -44.46 -16.87 6.59
N SER A 237 -43.31 -16.55 7.20
CA SER A 237 -43.07 -16.58 8.64
C SER A 237 -42.83 -15.16 9.17
N SER A 238 -43.60 -14.75 10.19
CA SER A 238 -43.45 -13.44 10.84
C SER A 238 -42.14 -13.33 11.61
N GLU A 239 -41.68 -14.41 12.23
CA GLU A 239 -40.39 -14.47 12.93
C GLU A 239 -39.22 -14.26 11.96
N LEU A 240 -39.23 -14.97 10.82
CA LEU A 240 -38.20 -14.79 9.80
C LEU A 240 -38.23 -13.37 9.23
N LYS A 241 -39.42 -12.83 8.99
CA LYS A 241 -39.58 -11.45 8.52
C LYS A 241 -38.89 -10.46 9.47
N GLN A 242 -39.22 -10.51 10.76
CA GLN A 242 -38.62 -9.61 11.76
C GLN A 242 -37.09 -9.76 11.82
N LYS A 243 -36.59 -11.00 11.82
CA LYS A 243 -35.15 -11.28 11.83
C LYS A 243 -34.45 -10.71 10.59
N VAL A 244 -35.01 -10.94 9.41
CA VAL A 244 -34.41 -10.50 8.14
C VAL A 244 -34.50 -8.98 7.98
N GLU A 245 -35.62 -8.35 8.34
CA GLU A 245 -35.76 -6.89 8.32
C GLU A 245 -34.75 -6.21 9.26
N GLY A 246 -34.56 -6.75 10.47
CA GLY A 246 -33.56 -6.24 11.40
C GLY A 246 -32.12 -6.38 10.87
N LEU A 247 -31.78 -7.55 10.32
CA LEU A 247 -30.46 -7.79 9.71
C LEU A 247 -30.23 -6.92 8.47
N TYR A 248 -31.23 -6.80 7.60
CA TYR A 248 -31.17 -5.99 6.39
C TYR A 248 -30.97 -4.51 6.71
N GLY A 249 -31.72 -3.99 7.69
CA GLY A 249 -31.53 -2.63 8.19
C GLY A 249 -30.11 -2.38 8.69
N ALA A 250 -29.56 -3.32 9.49
CA ALA A 250 -28.19 -3.23 9.99
C ALA A 250 -27.13 -3.32 8.87
N VAL A 251 -27.38 -4.10 7.82
CA VAL A 251 -26.51 -4.21 6.63
C VAL A 251 -26.55 -2.92 5.82
N ILE A 252 -27.72 -2.35 5.52
CA ILE A 252 -27.79 -1.08 4.77
C ILE A 252 -27.11 0.04 5.55
N GLN A 253 -27.43 0.18 6.83
CA GLN A 253 -26.87 1.25 7.67
C GLN A 253 -25.35 1.11 7.85
N GLY A 254 -24.83 -0.11 7.85
CA GLY A 254 -23.40 -0.39 8.01
C GLY A 254 -22.57 -0.25 6.74
N GLU A 255 -23.19 -0.25 5.55
CA GLU A 255 -22.46 -0.28 4.29
C GLU A 255 -21.63 0.99 4.04
N GLY A 256 -22.24 2.17 4.20
CA GLY A 256 -21.52 3.44 4.06
C GLY A 256 -20.33 3.56 5.01
N PRO A 257 -20.52 3.34 6.33
CA PRO A 257 -19.43 3.29 7.31
C PRO A 257 -18.35 2.26 6.97
N PHE A 258 -18.72 1.09 6.44
CA PHE A 258 -17.77 0.06 6.03
C PHE A 258 -16.81 0.57 4.95
N TYR A 259 -17.33 1.13 3.84
CA TYR A 259 -16.46 1.69 2.81
C TYR A 259 -15.70 2.93 3.29
N ALA A 260 -16.32 3.77 4.14
CA ALA A 260 -15.68 4.94 4.73
C ALA A 260 -14.49 4.57 5.65
N ASN A 261 -14.56 3.42 6.33
CA ASN A 261 -13.47 2.90 7.15
C ASN A 261 -12.22 2.64 6.31
N PHE A 262 -12.35 2.02 5.13
CA PHE A 262 -11.23 1.76 4.20
C PHE A 262 -10.63 3.04 3.59
N LYS A 263 -11.27 4.20 3.72
CA LYS A 263 -10.66 5.50 3.35
C LYS A 263 -9.66 6.01 4.38
N GLN A 264 -9.57 5.37 5.54
CA GLN A 264 -8.84 5.84 6.72
C GLN A 264 -7.64 4.95 7.08
N ILE A 265 -7.11 4.16 6.14
CA ILE A 265 -5.98 3.25 6.38
C ILE A 265 -4.72 4.06 6.74
N LEU A 266 -4.39 5.05 5.93
CA LEU A 266 -3.26 5.95 6.12
C LEU A 266 -3.69 7.41 6.00
N VAL A 267 -3.11 8.27 6.83
CA VAL A 267 -3.30 9.72 6.77
C VAL A 267 -1.95 10.43 6.74
N GLN A 268 -1.90 11.57 6.06
CA GLN A 268 -0.75 12.47 6.14
C GLN A 268 -0.77 13.16 7.51
N LYS A 269 0.38 13.21 8.19
CA LYS A 269 0.50 13.97 9.43
C LYS A 269 0.34 15.46 9.10
N GLN A 270 -0.54 16.14 9.82
CA GLN A 270 -0.55 17.60 9.79
C GLN A 270 0.75 18.08 10.43
N ILE A 271 1.63 18.68 9.61
CA ILE A 271 2.76 19.42 10.14
C ILE A 271 2.15 20.62 10.85
N GLN A 272 2.17 20.61 12.19
CA GLN A 272 1.88 21.83 12.94
C GLN A 272 2.91 22.86 12.48
N SER A 273 2.47 23.81 11.64
CA SER A 273 3.23 25.02 11.39
C SER A 273 3.30 25.72 12.75
N SER A 274 4.39 25.49 13.48
CA SER A 274 4.72 26.32 14.62
C SER A 274 4.89 27.73 14.05
N ASN A 275 3.89 28.58 14.30
CA ASN A 275 3.97 30.00 14.01
C ASN A 275 5.26 30.52 14.66
N TYR A 276 6.24 30.87 13.82
CA TYR A 276 7.38 31.71 14.16
C TYR A 276 7.26 33.00 13.35
#